data_AF-A0A974U435-F1
#
_entry.id   AF-A0A974U435-F1
#
_cell.length_a   1.000
_cell.length_b   1.000
_cell.length_c   1.000
_cell.angle_alpha   90.00
_cell.angle_beta   90.00
_cell.angle_gamma   90.00
#
_symmetry.space_group_name_H-M   'P 1'
#
loop_
_entity.id
_entity.type
_entity.pdbx_description
1 polymer ?
#
loop_
_entity_poly.entity_id
_entity_poly.type
_entity_poly.pdbx_seq_one_letter_code
_entity_poly.pdbx_strand_id
1 'polypeptide(L)'
;MSIVGYQSTLRQNPIDGGNTANSQREIALSPAYINPLMLHSPGRNIIAVLNENIVIGKDIRIRSRNARKEIAGWQISLPAPINKNQQGEHTGTLLSRQGKPFYYAIDDDGRVFVSGFFDDPEDEIIFNINPYVAELPLKFRPFLDREAPTPAERRALRRANANRNEVK
;
A
#
# COMPACT_ATOMS: atom_id res chain seq x y z
N MET A 1 -25.93 -18.27 24.20
CA MET A 1 -25.09 -17.06 24.17
C MET A 1 -25.26 -16.43 22.79
N SER A 2 -25.93 -15.28 22.69
CA SER A 2 -26.22 -14.61 21.42
C SER A 2 -25.17 -13.56 21.12
N ILE A 3 -24.59 -13.62 19.93
CA ILE A 3 -23.70 -12.59 19.39
C ILE A 3 -24.56 -11.40 19.00
N VAL A 4 -24.37 -10.27 19.68
CA VAL A 4 -24.96 -8.98 19.31
C VAL A 4 -24.16 -8.45 18.12
N GLY A 5 -24.70 -8.63 16.91
CA GLY A 5 -24.18 -7.97 15.72
C GLY A 5 -24.51 -6.47 15.78
N TYR A 6 -23.50 -5.62 15.58
CA TYR A 6 -23.73 -4.22 15.28
C TYR A 6 -24.39 -4.12 13.91
N GLN A 7 -25.71 -4.01 13.88
CA GLN A 7 -26.48 -3.71 12.69
C GLN A 7 -27.04 -2.29 12.84
N SER A 8 -26.45 -1.33 12.12
CA SER A 8 -26.96 0.04 12.08
C SER A 8 -28.31 0.05 11.38
N THR A 9 -29.39 0.23 12.14
CA THR A 9 -30.72 0.51 11.60
C THR A 9 -30.77 1.99 11.22
N LEU A 10 -30.64 2.31 9.93
CA LEU A 10 -30.87 3.66 9.45
C LEU A 10 -32.35 3.81 9.07
N ARG A 11 -33.15 4.43 9.93
CA ARG A 11 -34.41 5.06 9.49
C ARG A 11 -34.04 6.37 8.80
N GLN A 12 -34.06 6.37 7.48
CA GLN A 12 -33.94 7.59 6.67
C GLN A 12 -35.29 8.31 6.66
N ASN A 13 -35.39 9.42 7.38
CA ASN A 13 -36.38 10.45 7.06
C ASN A 13 -35.72 11.39 6.04
N PRO A 14 -36.29 11.58 4.83
CA PRO A 14 -35.74 12.51 3.87
C PRO A 14 -36.20 13.92 4.24
N ILE A 15 -35.28 14.74 4.74
CA ILE A 15 -35.44 16.19 4.76
C ILE A 15 -34.29 16.73 3.90
N ASP A 16 -34.68 17.29 2.76
CA ASP A 16 -33.93 18.06 1.75
C ASP A 16 -32.42 18.28 1.97
N GLY A 17 -31.63 17.83 1.00
CA GLY A 17 -30.33 18.45 0.72
C GLY A 17 -29.10 17.53 0.69
N GLY A 18 -29.20 16.38 0.01
CA GLY A 18 -28.03 15.64 -0.47
C GLY A 18 -27.58 14.52 0.46
N ASN A 19 -28.31 13.41 0.44
CA ASN A 19 -27.85 12.14 0.99
C ASN A 19 -26.69 11.66 0.07
N THR A 20 -25.47 12.10 0.33
CA THR A 20 -24.29 11.62 -0.37
C THR A 20 -24.09 10.16 0.07
N ALA A 21 -24.67 9.25 -0.71
CA ALA A 21 -24.52 7.83 -0.44
C ALA A 21 -23.02 7.49 -0.52
N ASN A 22 -22.48 6.90 0.55
CA ASN A 22 -21.11 6.39 0.52
C ASN A 22 -20.98 5.41 -0.64
N SER A 23 -19.94 5.57 -1.45
CA SER A 23 -19.68 4.72 -2.60
C SER A 23 -18.40 3.92 -2.39
N GLN A 24 -18.37 2.71 -2.95
CA GLN A 24 -17.17 1.88 -3.02
C GLN A 24 -16.98 1.42 -4.46
N ARG A 25 -15.76 1.58 -4.96
CA ARG A 25 -15.33 0.99 -6.23
C ARG A 25 -14.09 0.15 -6.01
N GLU A 26 -14.07 -1.04 -6.59
CA GLU A 26 -12.89 -1.89 -6.60
C GLU A 26 -12.09 -1.67 -7.89
N ILE A 27 -10.78 -1.53 -7.75
CA ILE A 27 -9.87 -1.36 -8.87
C ILE A 27 -8.84 -2.48 -8.80
N ALA A 28 -8.81 -3.31 -9.83
CA ALA A 28 -7.74 -4.27 -10.01
C ALA A 28 -6.45 -3.53 -10.42
N LEU A 29 -5.38 -3.71 -9.66
CA LEU A 29 -4.08 -3.16 -9.98
C LEU A 29 -3.49 -3.90 -11.18
N SER A 30 -3.23 -3.15 -12.25
CA SER A 30 -2.52 -3.65 -13.42
C SER A 30 -1.11 -4.13 -13.05
N PRO A 31 -0.59 -5.19 -13.68
CA PRO A 31 0.82 -5.59 -13.54
C PRO A 31 1.82 -4.46 -13.84
N ALA A 32 1.44 -3.44 -14.62
CA ALA A 32 2.27 -2.26 -14.90
C ALA A 32 2.57 -1.41 -13.64
N TYR A 33 1.78 -1.57 -12.58
CA TYR A 33 1.93 -0.89 -11.29
C TYR A 33 2.57 -1.78 -10.22
N ILE A 34 3.15 -2.92 -10.61
CA ILE A 34 3.86 -3.83 -9.73
C ILE A 34 5.29 -3.95 -10.24
N ASN A 35 6.27 -3.96 -9.33
CA ASN A 35 7.66 -4.16 -9.69
C ASN A 35 7.82 -5.49 -10.46
N PRO A 36 8.45 -5.51 -11.65
CA PRO A 36 8.62 -6.73 -12.45
C PRO A 36 9.34 -7.88 -11.74
N LEU A 37 10.14 -7.56 -10.72
CA LEU A 37 10.84 -8.53 -9.88
C LEU A 37 9.93 -9.22 -8.86
N MET A 38 8.67 -8.81 -8.79
CA MET A 38 7.65 -9.39 -7.94
C MET A 38 6.66 -10.20 -8.78
N LEU A 39 6.19 -11.29 -8.18
CA LEU A 39 5.02 -12.05 -8.59
C LEU A 39 3.83 -11.53 -7.79
N HIS A 40 2.65 -11.66 -8.38
CA HIS A 40 1.40 -11.33 -7.72
C HIS A 40 0.40 -12.46 -7.94
N SER A 41 -0.50 -12.64 -6.99
CA SER A 41 -1.51 -13.70 -7.09
C SER A 41 -2.66 -13.22 -7.99
N PRO A 42 -3.05 -13.97 -9.05
CA PRO A 42 -4.17 -13.59 -9.90
C PRO A 42 -5.46 -13.41 -9.08
N GLY A 43 -6.21 -12.34 -9.37
CA GLY A 43 -7.47 -12.04 -8.68
C GLY A 43 -7.34 -11.47 -7.26
N ARG A 44 -6.12 -11.27 -6.76
CA ARG A 44 -5.83 -10.75 -5.40
C ARG A 44 -4.96 -9.50 -5.42
N ASN A 45 -5.16 -8.63 -6.40
CA ASN A 45 -4.49 -7.34 -6.53
C ASN A 45 -5.53 -6.24 -6.64
N ILE A 46 -6.29 -6.03 -5.58
CA ILE A 46 -7.47 -5.17 -5.59
C ILE A 46 -7.28 -4.09 -4.53
N ILE A 47 -7.44 -2.83 -4.94
CA ILE A 47 -7.71 -1.72 -4.02
C ILE A 47 -9.20 -1.44 -3.99
N ALA A 48 -9.70 -1.05 -2.83
CA ALA A 48 -10.99 -0.41 -2.70
C ALA A 48 -10.79 1.11 -2.64
N VAL A 49 -11.62 1.84 -3.39
CA VAL A 49 -11.70 3.29 -3.33
C VAL A 49 -13.07 3.66 -2.78
N LEU A 50 -13.08 4.26 -1.59
CA LEU A 50 -14.29 4.75 -0.95
C LEU A 50 -14.44 6.24 -1.24
N ASN A 51 -15.67 6.67 -1.53
CA ASN A 51 -16.01 8.08 -1.74
C ASN A 51 -15.04 8.77 -2.71
N GLU A 52 -14.76 8.09 -3.82
CA GLU A 52 -13.90 8.53 -4.94
C GLU A 52 -12.40 8.62 -4.70
N ASN A 53 -11.91 8.85 -3.46
CA ASN A 53 -10.49 9.06 -3.22
C ASN A 53 -9.89 8.46 -1.94
N ILE A 54 -10.66 7.79 -1.08
CA ILE A 54 -10.10 7.07 0.07
C ILE A 54 -9.63 5.71 -0.40
N VAL A 55 -8.32 5.47 -0.41
CA VAL A 55 -7.70 4.24 -0.89
C VAL A 55 -7.46 3.28 0.25
N ILE A 56 -7.87 2.02 0.05
CA ILE A 56 -7.67 0.91 0.98
C ILE A 56 -7.10 -0.29 0.22
N GLY A 57 -6.05 -0.92 0.74
CA GLY A 57 -5.59 -2.22 0.25
C GLY A 57 -6.58 -3.31 0.64
N LYS A 58 -7.33 -3.87 -0.32
CA LYS A 58 -8.36 -4.89 -0.02
C LYS A 58 -7.74 -6.29 0.04
N ASP A 59 -7.09 -6.70 -1.03
CA ASP A 59 -6.32 -7.94 -1.10
C ASP A 59 -5.24 -7.67 -2.13
N ILE A 60 -4.01 -7.44 -1.68
CA ILE A 60 -2.83 -7.27 -2.52
C ILE A 60 -1.76 -8.19 -1.93
N ARG A 61 -1.29 -9.12 -2.75
CA ARG A 61 -0.28 -10.09 -2.33
C ARG A 61 0.82 -10.17 -3.35
N ILE A 62 2.04 -9.96 -2.89
CA ILE A 62 3.22 -10.07 -3.75
C ILE A 62 4.29 -10.96 -3.14
N ARG A 63 5.05 -11.59 -4.02
CA ARG A 63 6.14 -12.49 -3.69
C ARG A 63 7.35 -12.21 -4.56
N SER A 64 8.54 -12.53 -4.10
CA SER A 64 9.73 -12.41 -4.93
C SER A 64 9.72 -13.38 -6.11
N ARG A 65 9.98 -12.91 -7.33
CA ARG A 65 10.05 -13.76 -8.54
C ARG A 65 11.25 -14.72 -8.55
N ASN A 66 12.33 -14.38 -7.84
CA ASN A 66 13.60 -15.13 -7.89
C ASN A 66 14.05 -15.59 -6.49
N ALA A 67 13.11 -15.88 -5.59
CA ALA A 67 13.42 -16.28 -4.22
C ALA A 67 14.38 -15.31 -3.49
N ARG A 68 14.33 -14.01 -3.80
CA ARG A 68 15.19 -13.03 -3.13
C ARG A 68 14.78 -12.97 -1.67
N LYS A 69 15.73 -13.31 -0.80
CA LYS A 69 15.55 -13.25 0.65
C LYS A 69 15.41 -11.84 1.18
N GLU A 70 15.94 -10.84 0.50
CA GLU A 70 15.86 -9.45 0.92
C GLU A 70 15.21 -8.62 -0.19
N ILE A 71 14.24 -7.80 0.20
CA ILE A 71 13.76 -6.71 -0.64
C ILE A 71 14.02 -5.38 0.04
N ALA A 72 14.38 -4.41 -0.78
CA ALA A 72 14.52 -3.01 -0.42
C ALA A 72 14.36 -2.23 -1.71
N GLY A 73 13.23 -1.53 -1.87
CA GLY A 73 12.92 -0.79 -3.09
C GLY A 73 11.42 -0.56 -3.26
N TRP A 74 11.07 0.17 -4.32
CA TRP A 74 9.69 0.35 -4.76
C TRP A 74 9.10 -0.98 -5.24
N GLN A 75 7.95 -1.39 -4.70
CA GLN A 75 7.31 -2.67 -5.03
C GLN A 75 5.96 -2.53 -5.71
N ILE A 76 5.15 -1.56 -5.29
CA ILE A 76 3.80 -1.31 -5.83
C ILE A 76 3.62 0.19 -6.07
N SER A 77 2.80 0.55 -7.05
CA SER A 77 2.38 1.92 -7.31
C SER A 77 0.87 2.00 -7.13
N LEU A 78 0.46 2.86 -6.21
CA LEU A 78 -0.92 3.12 -5.81
C LEU A 78 -1.31 4.54 -6.21
N PRO A 79 -2.58 4.95 -6.09
CA PRO A 79 -2.97 6.33 -6.35
C PRO A 79 -2.14 7.32 -5.52
N ALA A 80 -1.63 8.38 -6.16
CA ALA A 80 -0.83 9.40 -5.49
C ALA A 80 -1.59 10.03 -4.28
N PRO A 81 -0.98 10.13 -3.10
CA PRO A 81 -1.59 10.78 -1.94
C PRO A 81 -1.89 12.27 -2.21
N ILE A 82 -2.98 12.78 -1.63
CA ILE A 82 -3.32 14.21 -1.74
C ILE A 82 -2.33 15.09 -0.97
N ASN A 83 -1.85 14.60 0.18
CA ASN A 83 -0.87 15.28 0.99
C ASN A 83 0.53 14.85 0.53
N LYS A 84 1.21 15.77 -0.16
CA LYS A 84 2.61 15.58 -0.58
C LYS A 84 3.49 15.98 0.57
N ASN A 85 3.88 15.02 1.41
CA ASN A 85 4.66 15.32 2.59
C ASN A 85 5.95 14.50 2.58
N GLN A 86 7.08 15.22 2.43
CA GLN A 86 8.42 14.65 2.46
C GLN A 86 8.79 14.03 3.82
N GLN A 87 7.94 14.19 4.84
CA GLN A 87 8.18 13.71 6.20
C GLN A 87 7.61 12.31 6.53
N GLY A 88 6.92 11.63 5.60
CA GLY A 88 6.61 10.20 5.75
C GLY A 88 5.30 9.87 6.48
N GLU A 89 4.21 10.60 6.19
CA GLU A 89 2.89 10.34 6.80
C GLU A 89 2.28 8.97 6.41
N HIS A 90 2.74 8.39 5.29
CA HIS A 90 2.22 7.11 4.80
C HIS A 90 3.24 5.99 5.00
N THR A 91 3.63 5.75 6.24
CA THR A 91 4.47 4.61 6.62
C THR A 91 3.71 3.58 7.43
N GLY A 92 4.26 2.38 7.54
CA GLY A 92 3.73 1.35 8.41
C GLY A 92 4.48 0.03 8.31
N THR A 93 3.87 -0.99 8.92
CA THR A 93 4.38 -2.36 8.92
C THR A 93 3.39 -3.27 8.23
N LEU A 94 3.86 -3.99 7.22
CA LEU A 94 3.16 -5.11 6.61
C LEU A 94 3.63 -6.41 7.25
N LEU A 95 2.79 -7.44 7.14
CA LEU A 95 3.16 -8.79 7.54
C LEU A 95 3.19 -9.68 6.31
N SER A 96 4.13 -10.61 6.29
CA SER A 96 4.05 -11.73 5.37
C SER A 96 2.98 -12.73 5.80
N ARG A 97 2.68 -13.69 4.93
CA ARG A 97 1.79 -14.81 5.24
C ARG A 97 2.29 -15.62 6.44
N GLN A 98 3.60 -15.65 6.65
CA GLN A 98 4.25 -16.29 7.80
C GLN A 98 4.41 -15.37 9.02
N GLY A 99 3.88 -14.14 8.97
CA GLY A 99 3.91 -13.18 10.08
C GLY A 99 5.21 -12.39 10.22
N LYS A 100 6.07 -12.35 9.19
CA LYS A 100 7.32 -11.60 9.23
C LYS A 100 7.08 -10.12 8.93
N PRO A 101 7.73 -9.20 9.67
CA PRO A 101 7.53 -7.78 9.46
C PRO A 101 8.26 -7.28 8.22
N PHE A 102 7.55 -6.48 7.42
CA PHE A 102 8.10 -5.65 6.35
C PHE A 102 7.72 -4.21 6.62
N TYR A 103 8.63 -3.27 6.38
CA TYR A 103 8.36 -1.85 6.57
C TYR A 103 8.07 -1.21 5.23
N TYR A 104 7.04 -0.37 5.19
CA TYR A 104 6.68 0.35 3.98
C TYR A 104 6.62 1.86 4.19
N ALA A 105 6.82 2.58 3.09
CA ALA A 105 6.57 4.01 2.98
C ALA A 105 5.99 4.32 1.60
N ILE A 106 4.96 5.16 1.55
CA ILE A 106 4.38 5.66 0.30
C ILE A 106 4.97 7.05 0.02
N ASP A 107 5.46 7.27 -1.20
CA ASP A 107 5.93 8.58 -1.63
C ASP A 107 4.80 9.45 -2.21
N ASP A 108 5.14 10.69 -2.57
CA ASP A 108 4.20 11.67 -3.14
C ASP A 108 3.61 11.24 -4.50
N ASP A 109 4.24 10.27 -5.18
CA ASP A 109 3.79 9.70 -6.45
C ASP A 109 2.93 8.44 -6.24
N GLY A 110 2.70 8.01 -4.99
CA GLY A 110 1.95 6.80 -4.65
C GLY A 110 2.75 5.51 -4.75
N ARG A 111 4.07 5.59 -4.93
CA ARG A 111 4.95 4.41 -4.96
C ARG A 111 5.20 3.94 -3.54
N VAL A 112 5.06 2.64 -3.34
CA VAL A 112 5.25 1.98 -2.05
C VAL A 112 6.64 1.38 -2.01
N PHE A 113 7.54 2.01 -1.25
CA PHE A 113 8.83 1.44 -0.89
C PHE A 113 8.56 0.37 0.15
N VAL A 114 9.16 -0.81 -0.02
CA VAL A 114 9.12 -1.86 0.98
C VAL A 114 10.53 -2.37 1.25
N SER A 115 10.81 -2.60 2.53
CA SER A 115 12.02 -3.27 2.97
C SER A 115 11.74 -4.36 4.00
N GLY A 116 12.43 -5.48 3.87
CA GLY A 116 12.32 -6.62 4.78
C GLY A 116 12.95 -7.88 4.22
N PHE A 117 12.78 -8.98 4.95
CA PHE A 117 13.37 -10.27 4.61
C PHE A 117 12.31 -11.36 4.50
N PHE A 118 12.39 -12.15 3.43
CA PHE A 118 11.67 -13.40 3.25
C PHE A 118 12.53 -14.55 3.78
N ASP A 119 11.95 -15.40 4.63
CA ASP A 119 12.58 -16.64 5.08
C ASP A 119 12.32 -17.81 4.12
N ASP A 120 11.24 -17.73 3.35
CA ASP A 120 10.76 -18.76 2.43
C ASP A 120 10.50 -18.16 1.03
N PRO A 121 11.00 -18.79 -0.06
CA PRO A 121 10.71 -18.40 -1.44
C PRO A 121 9.22 -18.29 -1.81
N GLU A 122 8.36 -19.05 -1.13
CA GLU A 122 6.91 -19.12 -1.33
C GLU A 122 6.12 -18.26 -0.33
N ASP A 123 6.80 -17.42 0.45
CA ASP A 123 6.14 -16.45 1.32
C ASP A 123 5.65 -15.23 0.53
N GLU A 124 4.55 -14.65 0.98
CA GLU A 124 3.86 -13.53 0.32
C GLU A 124 3.73 -12.38 1.31
N ILE A 125 4.00 -11.16 0.87
CA ILE A 125 3.70 -9.95 1.64
C ILE A 125 2.22 -9.63 1.45
N ILE A 126 1.51 -9.44 2.55
CA ILE A 126 0.12 -8.99 2.54
C ILE A 126 0.13 -7.46 2.66
N PHE A 127 -0.24 -6.78 1.56
CA PHE A 127 -0.26 -5.32 1.48
C PHE A 127 -1.56 -4.77 2.09
N ASN A 128 -1.63 -4.81 3.41
CA ASN A 128 -2.65 -4.11 4.19
C ASN A 128 -2.13 -2.73 4.60
N ILE A 129 -1.95 -1.85 3.62
CA ILE A 129 -1.52 -0.48 3.89
C ILE A 129 -2.61 0.30 4.63
N ASN A 130 -2.20 1.24 5.48
CA ASN A 130 -3.11 2.16 6.13
C ASN A 130 -3.92 2.94 5.08
N PRO A 131 -5.24 3.12 5.31
CA PRO A 131 -6.06 3.95 4.44
C PRO A 131 -5.52 5.37 4.33
N TYR A 132 -5.60 5.95 3.15
CA TYR A 132 -5.19 7.34 2.91
C TYR A 132 -6.06 8.00 1.84
N VAL A 133 -5.99 9.33 1.78
CA VAL A 133 -6.72 10.14 0.80
C VAL A 133 -5.81 10.40 -0.39
N ALA A 134 -6.27 10.03 -1.59
CA ALA A 134 -5.57 10.22 -2.84
C ALA A 134 -5.98 11.50 -3.57
N GLU A 135 -5.14 11.96 -4.50
CA GLU A 135 -5.48 13.04 -5.42
C GLU A 135 -6.66 12.65 -6.33
N LEU A 136 -7.47 13.65 -6.71
CA LEU A 136 -8.49 13.53 -7.74
C LEU A 136 -8.06 14.31 -9.01
N PRO A 137 -8.24 13.73 -10.21
CA PRO A 137 -8.58 12.33 -10.47
C PRO A 137 -7.45 11.39 -9.98
N LEU A 138 -7.77 10.13 -9.66
CA LEU A 138 -6.79 9.15 -9.19
C LEU A 138 -5.63 9.01 -10.19
N LYS A 139 -4.40 9.26 -9.74
CA LYS A 139 -3.18 9.17 -10.55
C LYS A 139 -2.37 7.94 -10.19
N PHE A 140 -2.18 7.04 -11.16
CA PHE A 140 -1.28 5.90 -11.04
C PHE A 140 0.00 6.16 -11.83
N ARG A 141 1.15 5.75 -11.30
CA ARG A 141 2.45 5.87 -11.97
C ARG A 141 2.99 4.49 -12.36
N PRO A 142 3.13 4.15 -13.66
CA PRO A 142 3.81 2.93 -14.08
C PRO A 142 5.20 2.78 -13.47
N PHE A 143 5.61 1.52 -13.23
CA PHE A 143 6.96 1.23 -12.72
C PHE A 143 8.07 1.57 -13.69
N LEU A 144 7.77 1.57 -15.00
CA LEU A 144 8.74 1.89 -16.05
C LEU A 144 9.22 3.36 -15.99
N ASP A 145 8.50 4.23 -15.29
CA ASP A 145 8.77 5.68 -15.27
C ASP A 145 9.90 6.11 -14.33
N ARG A 146 10.45 5.20 -13.50
CA ARG A 146 11.63 5.48 -12.64
C ARG A 146 12.23 4.17 -12.14
N GLU A 147 13.53 3.97 -12.36
CA GLU A 147 14.27 2.81 -11.84
C GLU A 147 14.25 2.75 -10.30
N ALA A 148 14.33 1.54 -9.74
CA ALA A 148 14.49 1.37 -8.31
C ALA A 148 15.79 2.02 -7.81
N PRO A 149 15.84 2.55 -6.58
CA PRO A 149 17.05 3.16 -6.05
C PRO A 149 18.19 2.14 -6.11
N THR A 150 19.32 2.58 -6.65
CA THR A 150 20.54 1.80 -6.77
C THR A 150 20.98 1.27 -5.40
N PRO A 151 21.78 0.18 -5.34
CA PRO A 151 22.35 -0.28 -4.07
C PRO A 151 23.05 0.82 -3.26
N ALA A 152 23.63 1.82 -3.92
CA ALA A 152 24.24 2.98 -3.30
C ALA A 152 23.21 3.90 -2.61
N GLU A 153 22.12 4.24 -3.30
CA GLU A 153 21.02 5.03 -2.74
C GLU A 153 20.32 4.28 -1.60
N ARG A 154 20.19 2.96 -1.69
CA ARG A 154 19.67 2.12 -0.60
C ARG A 154 20.56 2.13 0.63
N ARG A 155 21.88 2.13 0.46
CA ARG A 155 22.84 2.29 1.58
C ARG A 155 22.74 3.69 2.20
N ALA A 156 22.55 4.72 1.39
CA ALA A 156 22.37 6.09 1.88
C ALA A 156 21.07 6.24 2.69
N LEU A 157 19.94 5.71 2.21
CA LEU A 157 18.66 5.67 2.92
C LEU A 157 18.76 4.90 4.24
N ARG A 158 19.43 3.75 4.24
CA ARG A 158 19.68 2.97 5.47
C ARG A 158 20.52 3.74 6.49
N ARG A 159 21.57 4.43 6.05
CA ARG A 159 22.42 5.27 6.93
C ARG A 159 21.65 6.48 7.48
N ALA A 160 20.83 7.13 6.65
CA ALA A 160 19.99 8.25 7.07
C ALA A 160 18.98 7.84 8.14
N ASN A 161 18.40 6.64 8.02
CA ASN A 161 17.47 6.11 9.02
C ASN A 161 18.16 5.58 10.29
N ALA A 162 19.38 5.03 10.18
CA ALA A 162 20.17 4.59 11.33
C ALA A 162 20.63 5.77 12.20
N ASN A 163 21.14 6.84 11.58
CA ASN A 163 21.60 8.03 12.30
C ASN A 163 20.45 8.81 12.98
N ARG A 164 19.20 8.60 12.58
CA ARG A 164 18.02 9.16 13.24
C ARG A 164 17.67 8.49 14.57
N ASN A 165 18.15 7.26 14.80
CA ASN A 165 17.89 6.53 16.05
C ASN A 165 18.97 6.75 17.12
N GLU A 166 20.07 7.44 16.80
CA GLU A 166 21.16 7.76 17.74
C GLU A 166 21.05 9.18 18.34
N VAL A 167 20.07 9.98 17.89
CA VAL A 167 19.75 11.29 18.48
C VAL A 167 18.43 11.17 19.25
N LYS A 168 18.47 10.45 20.37
CA LYS A 168 17.50 10.54 21.47
C LYS A 168 18.23 10.44 22.80
#